data_AF-A0A926A8G9-F1
#
_entry.id   AF-A0A926A8G9-F1
#
_cell.length_a   1.000
_cell.length_b   1.000
_cell.length_c   1.000
_cell.angle_alpha   90.00
_cell.angle_beta   90.00
_cell.angle_gamma   90.00
#
_symmetry.space_group_name_H-M   'P 1'
#
loop_
_entity.id
_entity.type
_entity.pdbx_description
1 polymer ?
#
loop_
_entity_poly.entity_id
_entity_poly.type
_entity_poly.pdbx_seq_one_letter_code
_entity_poly.pdbx_strand_id
1 'polypeptide(L)'
;GRGFDVPFIYLRSALLNVPISRKDWLGYRYQTEPHCDLAEQLTFYNVSGREGAARKFNLDFYCKAFGIESPKSHGITGMDVNTLLAEGRYRDIAEYCLRDVVATVSLFQIWRERLAGIK
;
A
#
# COMPACT_ATOMS: atom_id res chain seq x y z
N GLY A 1 2.74 -2.64 1.38
CA GLY A 1 3.44 -3.73 0.67
C GLY A 1 3.78 -4.92 1.57
N ARG A 2 4.68 -4.71 2.53
CA ARG A 2 5.24 -5.73 3.44
C ARG A 2 4.21 -6.34 4.39
N GLY A 3 3.20 -5.56 4.78
CA GLY A 3 2.15 -6.02 5.69
C GLY A 3 1.05 -6.88 5.05
N PHE A 4 0.98 -6.96 3.72
CA PHE A 4 -0.09 -7.70 3.03
C PHE A 4 0.31 -8.14 1.63
N ASP A 5 0.55 -7.20 0.72
CA ASP A 5 0.66 -7.42 -0.73
C ASP A 5 1.75 -8.42 -1.12
N VAL A 6 2.97 -8.20 -0.62
CA VAL A 6 4.13 -9.03 -0.97
C VAL A 6 4.04 -10.43 -0.34
N PRO A 7 3.72 -10.58 0.96
CA PRO A 7 3.46 -11.91 1.54
C PRO A 7 2.36 -12.67 0.82
N PHE A 8 1.25 -12.00 0.46
CA PHE A 8 0.14 -12.63 -0.24
C PHE A 8 0.58 -13.19 -1.59
N ILE A 9 1.28 -12.39 -2.40
CA ILE A 9 1.78 -12.83 -3.72
C ILE A 9 2.78 -13.99 -3.56
N TYR A 10 3.72 -13.92 -2.61
CA TYR A 10 4.69 -15.00 -2.38
C TYR A 10 4.00 -16.33 -2.04
N LEU A 11 3.04 -16.29 -1.10
CA LEU A 11 2.27 -17.48 -0.71
C LEU A 11 1.41 -17.98 -1.87
N ARG A 12 0.78 -17.09 -2.64
CA ARG A 12 -0.02 -17.48 -3.80
C ARG A 12 0.83 -18.13 -4.88
N SER A 13 2.03 -17.62 -5.13
CA SER A 13 3.01 -18.22 -6.04
C SER A 13 3.44 -19.61 -5.58
N ALA A 14 3.71 -19.79 -4.28
CA ALA A 14 4.04 -21.10 -3.71
C ALA A 14 2.89 -22.10 -3.87
N LEU A 15 1.65 -21.70 -3.60
CA LEU A 15 0.45 -22.53 -3.78
C LEU A 15 0.24 -22.96 -5.24
N LEU A 16 0.54 -22.07 -6.19
CA LEU A 16 0.35 -22.31 -7.62
C LEU A 16 1.58 -22.89 -8.32
N ASN A 17 2.66 -23.17 -7.58
CA ASN A 17 3.96 -23.58 -8.13
C ASN A 17 4.50 -22.63 -9.22
N VAL A 18 4.30 -21.33 -9.04
CA VAL A 18 4.82 -20.28 -9.92
C VAL A 18 6.14 -19.75 -9.35
N PRO A 19 7.26 -19.73 -10.11
CA PRO A 19 8.52 -19.22 -9.61
C PRO A 19 8.46 -17.73 -9.20
N ILE A 20 8.97 -17.43 -8.02
CA ILE A 20 9.09 -16.04 -7.52
C ILE A 20 10.34 -15.40 -8.14
N SER A 21 10.14 -14.39 -8.99
CA SER A 21 11.19 -13.67 -9.70
C SER A 21 11.86 -12.56 -8.87
N ARG A 22 11.15 -11.96 -7.92
CA ARG A 22 11.66 -10.93 -7.00
C ARG A 22 11.55 -11.43 -5.57
N LYS A 23 12.69 -11.72 -4.95
CA LYS A 23 12.78 -12.30 -3.58
C LYS A 23 13.22 -11.26 -2.55
N ASP A 24 13.64 -10.09 -2.99
CA ASP A 24 14.27 -9.00 -2.26
C ASP A 24 13.26 -7.96 -1.70
N TRP A 25 11.97 -8.07 -2.03
CA TRP A 25 10.93 -7.12 -1.58
C TRP A 25 10.58 -7.20 -0.09
N LEU A 26 10.92 -8.32 0.56
CA LEU A 26 10.84 -8.49 2.02
C LEU A 26 12.22 -8.45 2.69
N GLY A 27 13.23 -7.86 2.02
CA GLY A 27 14.57 -7.68 2.59
C GLY A 27 14.61 -6.78 3.83
N TYR A 28 15.78 -6.25 4.19
CA TYR A 28 15.97 -5.48 5.42
C TYR A 28 14.86 -4.45 5.66
N ARG A 29 14.26 -4.40 6.85
CA ARG A 29 13.00 -3.68 7.09
C ARG A 29 13.09 -2.18 6.81
N TYR A 30 14.23 -1.57 7.14
CA TYR A 30 14.45 -0.13 7.07
C TYR A 30 15.02 0.34 5.73
N GLN A 31 15.25 -0.58 4.78
CA GLN A 31 15.70 -0.20 3.45
C GLN A 31 14.52 0.29 2.61
N THR A 32 14.74 1.33 1.82
CA THR A 32 13.76 1.88 0.88
C THR A 32 13.92 1.31 -0.53
N GLU A 33 15.00 0.57 -0.79
CA GLU A 33 15.28 -0.10 -2.06
C GLU A 33 15.55 -1.59 -1.84
N PRO A 34 15.01 -2.48 -2.69
CA PRO A 34 14.20 -2.19 -3.89
C PRO A 34 12.73 -1.82 -3.61
N HIS A 35 12.30 -1.86 -2.34
CA HIS A 35 10.90 -1.72 -1.97
C HIS A 35 10.74 -0.74 -0.80
N CYS A 36 10.20 0.43 -1.11
CA CYS A 36 9.79 1.43 -0.14
C CYS A 36 8.34 1.18 0.27
N ASP A 37 8.14 0.63 1.47
CA ASP A 37 6.78 0.50 2.02
C ASP A 37 6.38 1.79 2.74
N LEU A 38 5.57 2.62 2.08
CA LEU A 38 5.09 3.89 2.64
C LEU A 38 4.33 3.73 3.97
N ALA A 39 3.67 2.60 4.20
CA ALA A 39 2.98 2.37 5.46
C ALA A 39 3.98 2.26 6.62
N GLU A 40 5.16 1.68 6.40
CA GLU A 40 6.25 1.66 7.39
C GLU A 40 6.94 3.02 7.48
N GLN A 41 7.15 3.71 6.35
CA GLN A 41 7.80 5.01 6.35
C GLN A 41 6.99 6.07 7.11
N LEU A 42 5.68 6.15 6.85
CA LEU A 42 4.81 7.17 7.43
C LEU A 42 4.42 6.88 8.88
N THR A 43 4.57 5.62 9.33
CA THR A 43 4.49 5.28 10.75
C THR A 43 5.84 5.32 11.46
N PHE A 44 6.90 5.78 10.77
CA PHE A 44 8.27 5.75 11.29
C PHE A 44 8.61 4.39 11.90
N TYR A 45 8.27 3.31 11.19
CA TYR A 45 8.47 1.92 11.62
C TYR A 45 7.77 1.53 12.93
N ASN A 46 6.74 2.28 13.32
CA ASN A 46 6.06 2.22 14.61
C ASN A 46 7.02 2.54 15.78
N VAL A 47 7.86 3.57 15.65
CA VAL A 47 8.64 4.12 16.76
C VAL A 47 7.68 4.32 17.95
N SER A 48 8.08 3.83 19.13
CA SER A 48 7.30 3.73 20.39
C SER A 48 6.24 2.61 20.51
N GLY A 49 6.21 1.63 19.59
CA GLY A 49 5.47 0.37 19.78
C GLY A 49 3.98 0.45 19.42
N ARG A 50 3.17 -0.51 19.91
CA ARG A 50 1.71 -0.61 19.61
C ARG A 50 0.92 0.63 20.05
N GLU A 51 1.45 1.38 21.02
CA GLU A 51 0.89 2.63 21.55
C GLU A 51 1.73 3.86 21.18
N GLY A 52 2.69 3.69 20.26
CA GLY A 52 3.67 4.72 19.92
C GLY A 52 3.08 5.92 19.18
N ALA A 53 3.86 7.00 19.14
CA ALA A 53 3.50 8.31 18.60
C ALA A 53 3.04 8.31 17.13
N ALA A 54 3.31 7.25 16.36
CA ALA A 54 2.97 7.14 14.95
C ALA A 54 1.98 6.00 14.68
N ARG A 55 0.70 6.25 14.99
CA ARG A 55 -0.41 5.33 14.69
C ARG A 55 -0.45 4.99 13.20
N LYS A 56 -0.72 3.73 12.87
CA LYS A 56 -0.97 3.32 11.48
C LYS A 56 -2.32 3.86 10.99
N PHE A 57 -2.26 4.72 9.98
CA PHE A 57 -3.44 5.20 9.25
C PHE A 57 -3.59 4.50 7.90
N ASN A 58 -4.79 4.56 7.33
CA ASN A 58 -5.08 4.02 6.00
C ASN A 58 -4.69 5.03 4.90
N LEU A 59 -4.70 4.57 3.64
CA LEU A 59 -4.36 5.41 2.49
C LEU A 59 -5.27 6.66 2.39
N ASP A 60 -6.57 6.49 2.59
CA ASP A 60 -7.56 7.59 2.56
C ASP A 60 -7.22 8.72 3.54
N PHE A 61 -6.79 8.38 4.76
CA PHE A 61 -6.37 9.36 5.76
C PHE A 61 -5.17 10.17 5.27
N TYR A 62 -4.12 9.50 4.78
CA TYR A 62 -2.94 10.19 4.27
C TYR A 62 -3.25 11.04 3.04
N CYS A 63 -4.07 10.54 2.12
CA CYS A 63 -4.51 11.31 0.96
C CYS A 63 -5.20 12.60 1.40
N LYS A 64 -6.18 12.52 2.30
CA LYS A 64 -6.88 13.70 2.82
C LYS A 64 -5.95 14.67 3.54
N ALA A 65 -5.05 14.16 4.39
CA ALA A 65 -4.11 14.98 5.16
C ALA A 65 -3.13 15.75 4.26
N PHE A 66 -2.71 15.14 3.15
CA PHE A 66 -1.77 15.74 2.19
C PHE A 66 -2.45 16.42 1.00
N GLY A 67 -3.78 16.51 0.97
CA GLY A 67 -4.52 17.14 -0.14
C GLY A 67 -4.48 16.36 -1.45
N ILE A 68 -4.24 15.05 -1.41
CA ILE A 68 -4.32 14.14 -2.54
C ILE A 68 -5.77 13.68 -2.69
N GLU A 69 -6.25 13.57 -3.93
CA GLU A 69 -7.54 12.95 -4.22
C GLU A 69 -7.60 11.53 -3.64
N SER A 70 -8.58 11.28 -2.75
CA SER A 70 -8.71 9.98 -2.11
C SER A 70 -9.34 8.97 -3.07
N PRO A 71 -8.83 7.74 -3.16
CA PRO A 71 -9.43 6.67 -3.95
C PRO A 71 -10.85 6.29 -3.48
N LYS A 72 -11.20 6.58 -2.21
CA LYS A 72 -12.53 6.34 -1.65
C LYS A 72 -13.60 7.35 -2.04
N SER A 73 -13.23 8.48 -2.66
CA SER A 73 -14.17 9.53 -3.10
C SER A 73 -15.23 9.02 -4.09
N HIS A 74 -14.96 7.89 -4.74
CA HIS A 74 -15.80 7.29 -5.77
C HIS A 74 -16.64 6.09 -5.27
N GLY A 75 -16.73 5.87 -3.95
CA GLY A 75 -17.72 4.97 -3.33
C GLY A 75 -17.41 3.46 -3.33
N ILE A 76 -16.41 2.99 -4.07
CA ILE A 76 -15.98 1.58 -4.06
C ILE A 76 -14.95 1.36 -2.94
N THR A 77 -15.14 0.31 -2.15
CA THR A 77 -14.23 -0.13 -1.10
C THR A 77 -13.75 -1.56 -1.33
N GLY A 78 -12.71 -1.98 -0.62
CA GLY A 78 -12.22 -3.36 -0.67
C GLY A 78 -13.27 -4.41 -0.29
N MET A 79 -14.34 -4.06 0.44
CA MET A 79 -15.42 -4.98 0.77
C MET A 79 -16.33 -5.28 -0.43
N ASP A 80 -16.41 -4.35 -1.39
CA ASP A 80 -17.30 -4.44 -2.55
C ASP A 80 -16.69 -5.31 -3.66
N VAL A 81 -15.38 -5.59 -3.60
CA VAL A 81 -14.63 -6.28 -4.67
C VAL A 81 -15.22 -7.66 -4.98
N ASN A 82 -15.62 -8.44 -3.97
CA ASN A 82 -16.21 -9.77 -4.20
C ASN A 82 -17.57 -9.69 -4.91
N THR A 83 -18.41 -8.74 -4.52
CA THR A 83 -19.72 -8.50 -5.15
C THR A 83 -19.53 -8.04 -6.59
N LEU A 84 -18.68 -7.03 -6.82
CA LEU A 84 -18.37 -6.53 -8.16
C LEU A 84 -17.81 -7.63 -9.07
N LEU A 85 -17.00 -8.53 -8.52
CA LEU A 85 -16.44 -9.65 -9.27
C LEU A 85 -17.53 -10.65 -9.69
N ALA A 86 -18.44 -10.99 -8.77
CA ALA A 86 -19.57 -11.87 -9.03
C ALA A 86 -20.56 -11.26 -10.06
N GLU A 87 -20.71 -9.94 -10.05
CA GLU A 87 -21.52 -9.18 -11.00
C GLU A 87 -20.84 -8.94 -12.36
N GLY A 88 -19.59 -9.39 -12.55
CA GLY A 88 -18.84 -9.17 -13.80
C GLY A 88 -18.40 -7.72 -14.03
N ARG A 89 -18.44 -6.87 -12.99
CA ARG A 89 -18.10 -5.45 -13.04
C ARG A 89 -16.59 -5.20 -12.95
N TYR A 90 -15.84 -5.85 -13.83
CA TYR A 90 -14.36 -5.85 -13.80
C TYR A 90 -13.77 -4.46 -14.04
N ARG A 91 -14.43 -3.63 -14.85
CA ARG A 91 -13.96 -2.26 -15.12
C ARG A 91 -13.95 -1.42 -13.85
N ASP A 92 -14.98 -1.53 -13.02
CA ASP A 92 -15.09 -0.78 -11.78
C ASP A 92 -14.00 -1.20 -10.78
N ILE A 93 -13.69 -2.49 -10.72
CA ILE A 93 -12.57 -3.02 -9.92
C ILE A 93 -11.24 -2.47 -10.44
N ALA A 94 -11.02 -2.50 -11.76
CA ALA A 94 -9.79 -2.01 -12.37
C ALA A 94 -9.59 -0.51 -12.12
N GLU A 95 -10.65 0.29 -12.25
CA GLU A 95 -10.61 1.72 -11.97
C GLU A 95 -10.35 2.00 -10.49
N TYR A 96 -10.96 1.24 -9.57
CA TYR A 96 -10.66 1.31 -8.14
C TYR A 96 -9.17 1.04 -7.85
N CYS A 97 -8.63 -0.06 -8.38
CA CYS A 97 -7.21 -0.40 -8.22
C CYS A 97 -6.28 0.66 -8.82
N LEU A 98 -6.63 1.24 -9.97
CA LEU A 98 -5.85 2.29 -10.61
C LEU A 98 -5.78 3.55 -9.74
N ARG A 99 -6.89 3.95 -9.10
CA ARG A 99 -6.92 5.09 -8.19
C ARG A 99 -6.02 4.87 -6.97
N ASP A 100 -6.02 3.66 -6.39
CA ASP A 100 -5.13 3.30 -5.28
C ASP A 100 -3.64 3.43 -5.68
N VAL A 101 -3.28 3.03 -6.91
CA VAL A 101 -1.92 3.19 -7.45
C VAL A 101 -1.55 4.65 -7.62
N VAL A 102 -2.42 5.45 -8.25
CA VAL A 102 -2.19 6.90 -8.46
C VAL A 102 -1.98 7.61 -7.12
N ALA A 103 -2.87 7.37 -6.16
CA ALA A 103 -2.78 7.93 -4.82
C ALA A 103 -1.48 7.53 -4.10
N THR A 104 -1.09 6.25 -4.22
CA THR A 104 0.15 5.73 -3.63
C THR A 104 1.39 6.38 -4.25
N VAL A 105 1.41 6.60 -5.57
CA VAL A 105 2.51 7.29 -6.26
C VAL A 105 2.61 8.74 -5.82
N SER A 106 1.48 9.47 -5.76
CA SER A 106 1.46 10.85 -5.27
C SER A 106 1.99 10.94 -3.83
N LEU A 107 1.57 10.02 -2.96
CA LEU A 107 2.04 9.95 -1.58
C LEU A 107 3.54 9.60 -1.49
N PHE A 108 4.04 8.72 -2.37
CA PHE A 108 5.46 8.42 -2.50
C PHE A 108 6.28 9.66 -2.85
N GLN A 109 5.80 10.49 -3.79
CA GLN A 109 6.49 11.73 -4.15
C GLN A 109 6.62 12.69 -2.96
N ILE A 110 5.53 12.88 -2.21
CA ILE A 110 5.54 13.73 -1.02
C ILE A 110 6.53 13.19 0.03
N TRP A 111 6.48 11.88 0.31
CA TRP A 111 7.43 11.27 1.23
C TRP A 111 8.88 11.46 0.76
N ARG A 112 9.15 11.22 -0.52
CA ARG A 112 10.48 11.32 -1.11
C ARG A 112 11.03 12.75 -1.05
N GLU A 113 10.21 13.74 -1.32
CA GLU A 113 10.61 15.14 -1.37
C GLU A 113 10.76 15.78 0.02
N ARG A 114 9.93 15.36 0.98
CA ARG A 114 9.77 16.09 2.26
C ARG A 114 10.22 15.30 3.48
N LEU A 115 10.30 13.97 3.39
CA LEU A 115 10.51 13.09 4.55
C LEU A 115 11.68 12.11 4.36
N ALA A 116 12.09 11.80 3.12
CA ALA A 116 13.21 10.91 2.89
C ALA A 116 14.49 11.48 3.52
N GLY A 117 15.22 10.62 4.24
CA GLY A 117 16.48 11.00 4.89
C GLY A 117 16.37 11.53 6.31
N ILE A 118 15.15 11.68 6.87
CA ILE A 118 14.95 11.92 8.31
C ILE A 118 15.56 10.75 9.09
N LYS A 119 16.41 11.07 10.09
CA LYS A 119 17.11 10.13 10.98
C LYS A 119 16.64 10.28 12.41
#